data_AF-A0A087TIP5-F1
#
_entry.id   AF-A0A087TIP5-F1
#
_cell.length_a   1.000
_cell.length_b   1.000
_cell.length_c   1.000
_cell.angle_alpha   90.00
_cell.angle_beta   90.00
_cell.angle_gamma   90.00
#
_symmetry.space_group_name_H-M   'P 1'
#
loop_
_entity.id
_entity.type
_entity.pdbx_description
1 polymer ?
#
loop_
_entity_poly.entity_id
_entity_poly.type
_entity_poly.pdbx_seq_one_letter_code
_entity_poly.pdbx_strand_id
1 'polypeptide(L)'
;MTTIRILFGESVRFKFLISVLNSNLSNSSGLETVTLVFLNTLLDQCTKLSDRVRIQSELEEAGFDVDFLEKQLRQKFGNSTHRIWSEIEKWRELQVDLQDALQKHNENIKLRKEVQL
;
A
#
# COMPACT_ATOMS: atom_id res chain seq x y z
N MET A 1 -11.04 -2.08 18.42
CA MET A 1 -9.82 -2.80 18.82
C MET A 1 -9.77 -4.11 18.06
N THR A 2 -8.66 -4.46 17.42
CA THR A 2 -8.52 -5.74 16.70
C THR A 2 -7.87 -6.79 17.61
N THR A 3 -8.49 -7.97 17.70
CA THR A 3 -8.15 -9.07 18.61
C THR A 3 -6.70 -9.54 18.49
N ILE A 4 -6.10 -9.47 17.29
CA ILE A 4 -4.70 -9.87 17.04
C ILE A 4 -3.70 -8.97 17.79
N ARG A 5 -3.89 -7.65 17.84
CA ARG A 5 -2.96 -6.75 18.56
C ARG A 5 -2.90 -7.09 20.05
N ILE A 6 -4.06 -7.45 20.63
CA ILE A 6 -4.17 -7.80 22.05
C ILE A 6 -3.56 -9.18 22.30
N LEU A 7 -3.82 -10.15 21.42
CA LEU A 7 -3.34 -11.53 21.58
C LEU A 7 -1.83 -11.68 21.34
N PHE A 8 -1.25 -10.90 20.42
CA PHE A 8 0.15 -11.03 20.01
C PHE A 8 1.05 -9.86 20.45
N GLY A 9 0.51 -8.90 21.20
CA GLY A 9 1.28 -7.75 21.69
C GLY A 9 1.83 -6.85 20.57
N GLU A 10 1.19 -6.82 19.40
CA GLU A 10 1.67 -6.00 18.29
C GLU A 10 1.56 -4.51 18.62
N SER A 11 2.67 -3.78 18.46
CA SER A 11 2.70 -2.32 18.65
C SER A 11 1.74 -1.60 17.69
N VAL A 12 1.58 -2.11 16.46
CA VAL A 12 0.72 -1.54 15.40
C VAL A 12 -0.03 -2.66 14.66
N ARG A 13 -1.20 -2.37 14.07
CA ARG A 13 -1.92 -3.35 13.24
C ARG A 13 -1.05 -3.80 12.07
N PHE A 14 -1.19 -5.06 11.65
CA PHE A 14 -0.49 -5.66 10.50
C PHE A 14 1.02 -5.90 10.69
N LYS A 15 1.61 -5.54 11.84
CA LYS A 15 3.06 -5.61 12.05
C LYS A 15 3.63 -7.00 11.79
N PHE A 16 2.97 -8.03 12.30
CA PHE A 16 3.35 -9.42 12.07
C PHE A 16 3.28 -9.79 10.59
N LEU A 17 2.16 -9.50 9.92
CA LEU A 17 1.98 -9.79 8.49
C LEU A 17 3.08 -9.15 7.65
N ILE A 18 3.35 -7.86 7.87
CA ILE A 18 4.39 -7.12 7.14
C ILE A 18 5.79 -7.65 7.48
N SER A 19 6.04 -8.01 8.74
CA SER A 19 7.30 -8.65 9.13
C SER A 19 7.49 -9.99 8.41
N VAL A 20 6.46 -10.83 8.34
CA VAL A 20 6.51 -12.13 7.68
C VAL A 20 6.71 -11.94 6.18
N LEU A 21 6.05 -10.96 5.55
CA LEU A 21 6.29 -10.58 4.16
C LEU A 21 7.78 -10.26 3.97
N ASN A 22 8.29 -9.26 4.68
CA ASN A 22 9.67 -8.76 4.56
C ASN A 22 10.73 -9.85 4.81
N SER A 23 10.51 -10.75 5.77
CA SER A 23 11.45 -11.83 6.08
C SER A 23 11.44 -12.99 5.07
N ASN A 24 10.31 -13.25 4.41
CA ASN A 24 10.16 -14.41 3.52
C ASN A 24 10.30 -14.09 2.02
N LEU A 25 10.63 -12.84 1.68
CA LEU A 25 10.85 -12.41 0.29
C LEU A 25 11.76 -13.37 -0.49
N SER A 26 12.81 -13.91 0.14
CA SER A 26 13.79 -14.82 -0.49
C SER A 26 13.33 -16.27 -0.61
N ASN A 27 12.40 -16.74 0.23
CA ASN A 27 12.22 -18.19 0.48
C ASN A 27 10.81 -18.73 0.19
N SER A 28 9.76 -17.90 0.22
CA SER A 28 8.41 -18.38 -0.07
C SER A 28 8.00 -18.02 -1.50
N SER A 29 7.55 -18.97 -2.31
CA SER A 29 6.93 -18.68 -3.60
C SER A 29 5.44 -18.39 -3.40
N GLY A 30 5.04 -17.12 -3.42
CA GLY A 30 3.64 -16.71 -3.59
C GLY A 30 2.98 -16.02 -2.39
N LEU A 31 3.57 -16.06 -1.19
CA LEU A 31 3.05 -15.32 -0.03
C LEU A 31 2.98 -13.81 -0.31
N GLU A 32 3.95 -13.29 -1.03
CA GLU A 32 4.03 -11.91 -1.50
C GLU A 32 2.81 -11.53 -2.36
N THR A 33 2.36 -12.44 -3.23
CA THR A 33 1.22 -12.21 -4.11
C THR A 33 -0.07 -12.27 -3.32
N VAL A 34 -0.23 -13.28 -2.46
CA VAL A 34 -1.44 -13.42 -1.63
C VAL A 34 -1.57 -12.27 -0.64
N THR A 35 -0.45 -11.82 -0.05
CA THR A 35 -0.44 -10.66 0.84
C THR A 35 -0.86 -9.39 0.09
N LEU A 36 -0.29 -9.11 -1.07
CA LEU A 36 -0.70 -7.95 -1.88
C LEU A 36 -2.17 -8.03 -2.31
N VAL A 37 -2.66 -9.19 -2.74
CA VAL A 37 -4.08 -9.41 -3.06
C VAL A 37 -4.97 -9.09 -1.85
N PHE A 38 -4.59 -9.58 -0.66
CA PHE A 38 -5.32 -9.30 0.58
C PHE A 38 -5.35 -7.80 0.90
N LEU A 39 -4.19 -7.13 0.83
CA LEU A 39 -4.08 -5.70 1.09
C LEU A 39 -4.90 -4.87 0.09
N ASN A 40 -4.79 -5.17 -1.21
CA ASN A 40 -5.59 -4.53 -2.25
C ASN A 40 -7.07 -4.73 -2.02
N THR A 41 -7.49 -5.96 -1.70
CA THR A 41 -8.90 -6.27 -1.40
C THR A 41 -9.37 -5.49 -0.17
N LEU A 42 -8.56 -5.41 0.88
CA LEU A 42 -8.89 -4.66 2.09
C LEU A 42 -9.12 -3.17 1.80
N LEU A 43 -8.26 -2.54 0.99
CA LEU A 43 -8.40 -1.13 0.59
C LEU A 43 -9.59 -0.90 -0.35
N ASP A 44 -9.89 -1.86 -1.21
CA ASP A 44 -11.02 -1.82 -2.15
C ASP A 44 -12.37 -1.93 -1.44
N GLN A 45 -12.43 -2.69 -0.34
CA GLN A 45 -13.62 -2.79 0.51
C GLN A 45 -13.88 -1.52 1.35
N CYS A 46 -12.96 -0.55 1.39
CA CYS A 46 -13.19 0.72 2.08
C CYS A 46 -14.19 1.58 1.30
N THR A 47 -15.40 1.76 1.84
CA THR A 47 -16.42 2.64 1.25
C THR A 47 -16.09 4.14 1.40
N LYS A 48 -15.27 4.50 2.39
CA LYS A 48 -14.87 5.89 2.66
C LYS A 48 -13.38 6.06 2.42
N LEU A 49 -13.02 7.17 1.79
CA LEU A 49 -11.62 7.54 1.54
C LEU A 49 -10.82 7.68 2.86
N SER A 50 -11.45 8.21 3.91
CA SER A 50 -10.84 8.35 5.24
C SER A 50 -10.41 7.00 5.83
N ASP A 51 -11.20 5.95 5.61
CA ASP A 51 -10.89 4.62 6.11
C ASP A 51 -9.72 4.02 5.33
N ARG A 52 -9.67 4.26 4.02
CA ARG A 52 -8.56 3.85 3.16
C ARG A 52 -7.24 4.50 3.57
N VAL A 53 -7.23 5.84 3.73
CA VAL A 53 -6.06 6.60 4.20
C VAL A 53 -5.60 6.08 5.55
N ARG A 54 -6.52 5.83 6.48
CA ARG A 54 -6.18 5.29 7.80
C ARG A 54 -5.49 3.92 7.70
N ILE A 55 -6.02 3.01 6.88
CA ILE A 55 -5.41 1.68 6.72
C ILE A 55 -4.02 1.79 6.07
N GLN A 56 -3.86 2.67 5.07
CA GLN A 56 -2.55 2.95 4.48
C GLN A 56 -1.54 3.42 5.54
N SER A 57 -1.89 4.40 6.38
CA SER A 57 -1.00 4.88 7.45
C SER A 57 -0.61 3.77 8.43
N GLU A 58 -1.53 2.87 8.77
CA GLU A 58 -1.20 1.74 9.65
C GLU A 58 -0.29 0.70 8.99
N LEU A 59 -0.41 0.50 7.67
CA LEU A 59 0.51 -0.35 6.91
C LEU A 59 1.90 0.28 6.83
N GLU A 60 1.99 1.59 6.61
CA GLU A 60 3.24 2.36 6.65
C GLU A 60 3.90 2.29 8.04
N GLU A 61 3.15 2.50 9.11
CA GLU A 61 3.63 2.33 10.50
C GLU A 61 4.09 0.89 10.78
N ALA A 62 3.44 -0.10 10.17
CA ALA A 62 3.87 -1.49 10.21
C ALA A 62 5.18 -1.73 9.43
N GLY A 63 5.60 -0.79 8.58
CA GLY A 63 6.81 -0.84 7.76
C GLY A 63 6.57 -1.41 6.36
N PHE A 64 5.34 -1.32 5.84
CA PHE A 64 5.04 -1.70 4.47
C PHE A 64 5.51 -0.59 3.52
N ASP A 65 6.30 -0.97 2.53
CA ASP A 65 6.79 -0.10 1.47
C ASP A 65 6.69 -0.87 0.14
N VAL A 66 5.78 -0.43 -0.72
CA VAL A 66 5.52 -1.08 -2.01
C VAL A 66 6.71 -0.92 -2.98
N ASP A 67 7.44 0.18 -2.91
CA ASP A 67 8.59 0.45 -3.78
C ASP A 67 9.77 -0.43 -3.38
N PHE A 68 10.00 -0.58 -2.07
CA PHE A 68 10.97 -1.53 -1.55
C PHE A 68 10.60 -2.97 -1.94
N LEU A 69 9.34 -3.35 -1.75
CA LEU A 69 8.82 -4.67 -2.12
C LEU A 69 9.03 -4.94 -3.61
N GLU A 70 8.65 -4.01 -4.49
CA GLU A 70 8.82 -4.15 -5.93
C GLU A 70 10.28 -4.36 -6.32
N LYS A 71 11.21 -3.57 -5.76
CA LYS A 71 12.65 -3.73 -6.02
C LYS A 71 13.15 -5.12 -5.66
N GLN A 72 12.74 -5.65 -4.51
CA GLN A 72 13.12 -6.99 -4.08
C GLN A 72 12.52 -8.08 -4.98
N LEU A 73 11.25 -7.93 -5.36
CA LEU A 73 10.58 -8.86 -6.24
C LEU A 73 11.18 -8.87 -7.64
N ARG A 74 11.68 -7.74 -8.14
CA ARG A 74 12.39 -7.66 -9.42
C ARG A 74 13.70 -8.45 -9.39
N GLN A 75 14.39 -8.48 -8.25
CA GLN A 75 15.58 -9.32 -8.09
C GLN A 75 15.23 -10.81 -8.09
N LYS A 76 14.08 -11.20 -7.52
CA LYS A 76 13.64 -12.59 -7.43
C LYS A 76 13.03 -13.13 -8.72
N PHE A 77 12.14 -12.36 -9.35
CA PHE A 77 11.31 -12.80 -10.48
C PHE A 77 11.76 -12.24 -11.83
N GLY A 78 12.69 -11.28 -11.85
CA GLY A 78 13.10 -10.59 -13.07
C GLY A 78 11.94 -9.91 -13.78
N ASN A 79 11.95 -9.93 -15.11
CA ASN A 79 10.88 -9.38 -15.97
C ASN A 79 9.83 -10.44 -16.37
N SER A 80 9.67 -11.50 -15.58
CA SER A 80 8.65 -12.52 -15.86
C SER A 80 7.24 -11.93 -15.75
N THR A 81 6.29 -12.43 -16.54
CA THR A 81 4.86 -12.08 -16.44
C THR A 81 4.23 -12.72 -15.21
N HIS A 82 4.60 -12.23 -14.03
CA HIS A 82 4.07 -12.70 -12.75
C HIS A 82 2.87 -11.86 -12.32
N ARG A 83 1.82 -12.50 -11.79
CA ARG A 83 0.59 -11.83 -11.32
C ARG A 83 0.87 -10.72 -10.30
N ILE A 84 1.98 -10.82 -9.58
CA ILE A 84 2.36 -9.82 -8.59
C ILE A 84 2.50 -8.40 -9.17
N TRP A 85 2.91 -8.27 -10.44
CA TRP A 85 3.04 -6.95 -11.07
C TRP A 85 1.70 -6.26 -11.22
N SER A 86 0.64 -6.99 -11.62
CA SER A 86 -0.71 -6.43 -11.67
C SER A 86 -1.24 -6.04 -10.28
N GLU A 87 -0.83 -6.75 -9.23
CA GLU A 87 -1.22 -6.40 -7.87
C GLU A 87 -0.46 -5.18 -7.33
N ILE A 88 0.80 -4.96 -7.76
CA ILE A 88 1.55 -3.74 -7.45
C ILE A 88 0.94 -2.53 -8.14
N GLU A 89 0.57 -2.64 -9.42
CA GLU A 89 -0.12 -1.56 -10.12
C GLU A 89 -1.46 -1.25 -9.46
N LYS A 90 -2.26 -2.28 -9.13
CA LYS A 90 -3.52 -2.09 -8.40
C LYS A 90 -3.32 -1.39 -7.05
N TRP A 91 -2.24 -1.72 -6.32
CA TRP A 91 -1.92 -1.02 -5.08
C TRP A 91 -1.70 0.49 -5.33
N ARG A 92 -0.92 0.83 -6.37
CA ARG A 92 -0.65 2.24 -6.73
C ARG A 92 -1.91 3.00 -7.14
N GLU A 93 -2.82 2.35 -7.86
CA GLU A 93 -4.12 2.93 -8.23
C GLU A 93 -5.01 3.19 -7.01
N LEU A 94 -4.97 2.30 -6.02
CA LEU A 94 -5.75 2.43 -4.79
C LEU A 94 -5.15 3.43 -3.80
N GLN A 95 -3.82 3.64 -3.86
CA GLN A 95 -3.09 4.50 -2.96
C GLN A 95 -3.57 5.95 -3.04
N VAL A 96 -3.92 6.50 -1.88
CA VAL A 96 -4.24 7.92 -1.73
C VAL A 96 -3.00 8.67 -1.27
N ASP A 97 -2.43 9.49 -2.16
CA ASP A 97 -1.40 10.48 -1.81
C ASP A 97 -2.08 11.83 -1.52
N LEU A 98 -2.19 12.16 -0.23
CA LEU A 98 -2.79 13.43 0.20
C LEU A 98 -1.95 14.64 -0.19
N GLN A 99 -0.63 14.50 -0.25
CA GLN A 99 0.27 15.61 -0.55
C GLN A 99 0.15 15.98 -2.03
N ASP A 100 0.17 14.98 -2.92
CA ASP A 100 -0.08 15.16 -4.36
C ASP A 100 -1.48 15.73 -4.62
N ALA A 101 -2.51 15.21 -3.95
CA ALA A 101 -3.89 15.71 -4.10
C ALA A 101 -4.03 17.18 -3.69
N LEU A 102 -3.41 17.58 -2.56
CA LEU A 102 -3.42 18.97 -2.10
C LEU A 102 -2.63 19.89 -3.03
N GLN A 103 -1.49 19.43 -3.53
CA GLN A 103 -0.69 20.19 -4.49
C GLN A 103 -1.48 20.47 -5.78
N LYS A 104 -2.05 19.42 -6.38
CA LYS A 104 -2.88 19.54 -7.59
C LYS A 104 -4.08 20.46 -7.38
N HIS A 105 -4.71 20.39 -6.20
CA HIS A 105 -5.82 21.30 -5.86
C HIS A 105 -5.37 22.76 -5.83
N ASN A 106 -4.24 23.06 -5.18
CA ASN A 106 -3.68 24.41 -5.09
C ASN A 106 -3.26 24.95 -6.46
N GLU A 107 -2.65 24.12 -7.31
CA GLU A 107 -2.31 24.48 -8.69
C GLU A 107 -3.56 24.78 -9.52
N ASN A 108 -4.62 23.97 -9.39
CA ASN A 108 -5.89 24.22 -10.06
C ASN A 108 -6.52 25.56 -9.65
N ILE A 109 -6.44 25.92 -8.37
CA ILE A 109 -6.91 27.22 -7.86
C ILE A 109 -6.12 28.36 -8.50
N LYS A 110 -4.79 28.24 -8.61
CA LYS A 110 -3.94 29.26 -9.24
C LYS A 110 -4.30 29.47 -10.70
N LEU A 111 -4.37 28.39 -11.48
CA LEU A 111 -4.73 28.43 -12.91
C LEU A 111 -6.11 29.04 -13.14
N ARG A 112 -7.11 28.71 -12.30
CA ARG A 112 -8.45 29.31 -12.40
C ARG A 112 -8.45 30.82 -12.19
N LYS A 113 -7.56 31.35 -11.34
CA LYS A 113 -7.40 32.80 -11.15
C LYS A 113 -6.75 33.47 -12.36
N GLU A 114 -5.78 32.80 -12.99
CA GLU A 114 -5.08 33.29 -14.17
C GLU A 114 -5.96 33.31 -15.43
N VAL A 115 -6.91 32.37 -15.57
CA VAL A 115 -7.84 32.32 -16.71
C VAL A 115 -8.99 33.33 -16.58
N GLN A 116 -9.24 33.87 -15.39
CA GLN A 116 -10.29 34.87 -15.12
C GLN A 116 -9.80 36.33 -15.20
N LEU A 117 -8.51 36.55 -15.45
CA LEU A 117 -7.88 37.85 -15.71
C LEU A 117 -7.60 38.02 -17.20
#